data_AF-A0A1G6L720-F1
#
_entry.id   AF-A0A1G6L720-F1
#
_cell.length_a   1.000
_cell.length_b   1.000
_cell.length_c   1.000
_cell.angle_alpha   90.00
_cell.angle_beta   90.00
_cell.angle_gamma   90.00
#
_symmetry.space_group_name_H-M   'P 1'
#
loop_
_entity.id
_entity.type
_entity.pdbx_description
1 polymer ?
#
loop_
_entity_poly.entity_id
_entity_poly.type
_entity_poly.pdbx_seq_one_letter_code
_entity_poly.pdbx_strand_id
1 'polypeptide(L)'
;MTDPAMRARVVRLIGGDIRADDLSRLFLYARDRCDGREAVQEVGDFVAHHSERTKGILTRSAREWFATARFAVEASGGPPDPTRLHSITPEFLRANVQRIDLKLLRKTGLTRAAAIKATAAVVAKLIRNEDGTYAVPVSLPQDDINLLDLLLGSWSAKPAFTGARLTEDFLATLKSNGLISKEEAKVPFKHGRAAICDCKHTWVRRSYVGWHSN
;
A
#
# COMPACT_ATOMS: atom_id res chain seq x y z
N MET A 1 8.90 -22.65 -21.14
CA MET A 1 8.76 -24.04 -20.65
C MET A 1 8.31 -23.96 -19.20
N THR A 2 7.14 -24.50 -18.89
CA THR A 2 6.55 -24.44 -17.54
C THR A 2 7.37 -25.28 -16.57
N ASP A 3 7.71 -24.74 -15.39
CA ASP A 3 8.45 -25.47 -14.36
C ASP A 3 7.56 -26.59 -13.76
N PRO A 4 7.89 -27.88 -13.97
CA PRO A 4 7.06 -29.00 -13.50
C PRO A 4 6.94 -29.05 -11.98
N ALA A 5 7.98 -28.63 -11.24
CA ALA A 5 7.96 -28.61 -9.79
C ALA A 5 7.00 -27.54 -9.27
N MET A 6 7.01 -26.35 -9.88
CA MET A 6 6.05 -25.29 -9.53
C MET A 6 4.62 -25.69 -9.89
N ARG A 7 4.44 -26.35 -11.04
CA ARG A 7 3.12 -26.86 -11.44
C ARG A 7 2.56 -27.87 -10.45
N ALA A 8 3.39 -28.81 -9.97
CA ALA A 8 2.96 -29.78 -8.96
C ALA A 8 2.51 -29.11 -7.64
N ARG A 9 3.15 -28.00 -7.26
CA ARG A 9 2.75 -27.20 -6.09
C ARG A 9 1.40 -26.51 -6.29
N VAL A 10 1.15 -25.96 -7.48
CA VAL A 10 -0.15 -25.37 -7.83
C VAL A 10 -1.27 -26.41 -7.82
N VAL A 11 -1.03 -27.60 -8.37
CA VAL A 11 -2.01 -28.70 -8.35
C VAL A 11 -2.38 -29.08 -6.91
N ARG A 12 -1.38 -29.23 -6.03
CA ARG A 12 -1.60 -29.47 -4.59
C ARG A 12 -2.40 -28.34 -3.92
N LEU A 13 -2.06 -27.08 -4.23
CA LEU A 13 -2.75 -25.91 -3.70
C LEU A 13 -4.23 -25.89 -4.08
N ILE A 14 -4.56 -26.24 -5.33
CA ILE A 14 -5.95 -26.34 -5.82
C ILE A 14 -6.66 -27.52 -5.17
N GLY A 15 -5.99 -28.67 -5.06
CA GLY A 15 -6.53 -29.89 -4.46
C GLY A 15 -6.71 -29.85 -2.94
N GLY A 16 -6.13 -28.85 -2.26
CA GLY A 16 -6.17 -28.73 -0.80
C GLY A 16 -5.11 -29.52 -0.05
N ASP A 17 -4.24 -30.27 -0.75
CA ASP A 17 -3.10 -31.01 -0.19
C ASP A 17 -1.86 -30.10 -0.03
N ILE A 18 -2.03 -28.97 0.68
CA ILE A 18 -0.99 -27.93 0.79
C ILE A 18 0.12 -28.40 1.73
N ARG A 19 1.37 -28.38 1.26
CA ARG A 19 2.55 -28.62 2.10
C ARG A 19 3.09 -27.33 2.69
N ALA A 20 3.83 -27.45 3.80
CA ALA A 20 4.38 -26.32 4.54
C ALA A 20 5.26 -25.37 3.68
N ASP A 21 5.96 -25.89 2.68
CA ASP A 21 6.87 -25.12 1.82
C ASP A 21 6.23 -24.66 0.50
N ASP A 22 5.01 -25.13 0.16
CA ASP A 22 4.40 -24.88 -1.16
C ASP A 22 4.20 -23.38 -1.41
N LEU A 23 3.59 -22.66 -0.45
CA LEU A 23 3.36 -21.23 -0.59
C LEU A 23 4.66 -20.44 -0.64
N SER A 24 5.62 -20.73 0.25
CA SER A 24 6.90 -20.03 0.26
C SER A 24 7.64 -20.20 -1.07
N ARG A 25 7.67 -21.42 -1.63
CA ARG A 25 8.32 -21.70 -2.91
C ARG A 25 7.60 -21.03 -4.08
N LEU A 26 6.27 -21.02 -4.08
CA LEU A 26 5.50 -20.32 -5.11
C LEU A 26 5.68 -18.80 -5.05
N PHE A 27 5.71 -18.19 -3.87
CA PHE A 27 5.99 -16.75 -3.74
C PHE A 27 7.44 -16.39 -4.10
N LEU A 28 8.42 -17.23 -3.75
CA LEU A 28 9.81 -17.04 -4.21
C LEU A 28 9.92 -17.13 -5.74
N TYR A 29 9.22 -18.09 -6.36
CA TYR A 29 9.16 -18.19 -7.82
C TYR A 29 8.51 -16.95 -8.46
N ALA A 30 7.39 -16.50 -7.87
CA ALA A 30 6.58 -15.40 -8.36
C ALA A 30 7.25 -14.02 -8.16
N ARG A 31 8.13 -13.88 -7.16
CA ARG A 31 8.84 -12.62 -6.83
C ARG A 31 9.44 -11.95 -8.06
N ASP A 32 10.21 -12.71 -8.85
CA ASP A 32 10.93 -12.20 -10.02
C ASP A 32 10.08 -12.26 -11.31
N ARG A 33 8.80 -12.69 -11.21
CA ARG A 33 7.88 -12.99 -12.33
C ARG A 33 6.48 -12.39 -12.14
N CYS A 34 6.35 -11.39 -11.27
CA CYS A 34 5.06 -10.87 -10.83
C CYS A 34 4.43 -9.82 -11.78
N ASP A 35 5.07 -9.47 -12.90
CA ASP A 35 4.63 -8.47 -13.87
C ASP A 35 4.25 -7.12 -13.22
N GLY A 36 5.02 -6.68 -12.21
CA GLY A 36 4.77 -5.42 -11.48
C GLY A 36 3.66 -5.49 -10.43
N ARG A 37 3.13 -6.69 -10.13
CA ARG A 37 2.15 -6.87 -9.04
C ARG A 37 2.83 -6.78 -7.67
N GLU A 38 2.97 -5.55 -7.20
CA GLU A 38 3.72 -5.20 -5.98
C GLU A 38 3.34 -6.04 -4.75
N ALA A 39 2.06 -6.43 -4.57
CA ALA A 39 1.64 -7.23 -3.42
C ALA A 39 2.27 -8.63 -3.42
N VAL A 40 2.42 -9.25 -4.59
CA VAL A 40 3.09 -10.55 -4.74
C VAL A 40 4.59 -10.40 -4.56
N GLN A 41 5.16 -9.35 -5.15
CA GLN A 41 6.58 -9.04 -5.00
C GLN A 41 6.95 -8.82 -3.54
N GLU A 42 6.16 -8.04 -2.80
CA GLU A 42 6.36 -7.76 -1.37
C GLU A 42 6.38 -9.04 -0.53
N VAL A 43 5.43 -9.96 -0.76
CA VAL A 43 5.41 -11.24 -0.03
C VAL A 43 6.60 -12.11 -0.42
N GLY A 44 6.96 -12.14 -1.71
CA GLY A 44 8.15 -12.86 -2.19
C GLY A 44 9.45 -12.32 -1.60
N ASP A 45 9.62 -11.00 -1.57
CA ASP A 45 10.75 -10.29 -0.95
C ASP A 45 10.81 -10.61 0.55
N PHE A 46 9.67 -10.59 1.23
CA PHE A 46 9.59 -10.93 2.65
C PHE A 46 9.99 -12.39 2.94
N VAL A 47 9.56 -13.34 2.10
CA VAL A 47 9.95 -14.76 2.24
C VAL A 47 11.46 -14.95 1.99
N ALA A 48 12.04 -14.19 1.06
CA ALA A 48 13.47 -14.26 0.75
C ALA A 48 14.36 -13.59 1.82
N HIS A 49 13.94 -12.43 2.32
CA HIS A 49 14.75 -11.55 3.17
C HIS A 49 13.91 -10.98 4.33
N HIS A 50 13.52 -11.84 5.28
CA HIS A 50 12.63 -11.47 6.38
C HIS A 50 13.09 -10.29 7.26
N SER A 51 14.41 -10.03 7.31
CA SER A 51 15.05 -8.95 8.07
C SER A 51 15.08 -7.60 7.35
N GLU A 52 14.94 -7.56 6.03
CA GLU A 52 15.05 -6.34 5.25
C GLU A 52 13.66 -5.77 4.91
N ARG A 53 13.33 -4.59 5.43
CA ARG A 53 12.04 -3.92 5.19
C ARG A 53 12.18 -2.44 4.84
N THR A 54 13.15 -2.11 4.00
CA THR A 54 13.49 -0.72 3.66
C THR A 54 12.78 -0.18 2.42
N LYS A 55 12.20 -1.08 1.62
CA LYS A 55 11.54 -0.79 0.34
C LYS A 55 10.20 -1.54 0.22
N GLY A 56 9.43 -1.22 -0.82
CA GLY A 56 8.19 -1.94 -1.14
C GLY A 56 6.91 -1.19 -0.76
N ILE A 57 5.77 -1.81 -1.09
CA ILE A 57 4.44 -1.21 -0.93
C ILE A 57 4.09 -1.03 0.56
N LEU A 58 4.54 -1.95 1.43
CA LEU A 58 4.30 -1.85 2.87
C LEU A 58 5.07 -0.69 3.48
N THR A 59 6.38 -0.60 3.22
CA THR A 59 7.22 0.48 3.77
C THR A 59 6.75 1.85 3.29
N ARG A 60 6.38 1.97 2.01
CA ARG A 60 5.79 3.20 1.46
C ARG A 60 4.48 3.56 2.17
N SER A 61 3.53 2.62 2.25
CA SER A 61 2.25 2.83 2.92
C SER A 61 2.39 3.15 4.41
N ALA A 62 3.38 2.57 5.09
CA ALA A 62 3.65 2.85 6.50
C ALA A 62 4.14 4.29 6.69
N ARG A 63 5.11 4.74 5.88
CA ARG A 63 5.60 6.13 5.90
C ARG A 63 4.48 7.14 5.66
N GLU A 64 3.65 6.90 4.64
CA GLU A 64 2.50 7.77 4.35
C GLU A 64 1.49 7.80 5.51
N TRP A 65 1.23 6.66 6.14
CA TRP A 65 0.35 6.58 7.30
C TRP A 65 0.94 7.34 8.51
N PHE A 66 2.24 7.20 8.78
CA PHE A 66 2.90 7.94 9.86
C PHE A 66 2.85 9.46 9.64
N ALA A 67 3.07 9.94 8.42
CA ALA A 67 2.92 11.36 8.09
C ALA A 67 1.48 11.86 8.38
N THR A 68 0.50 11.03 8.04
CA THR A 68 -0.92 11.30 8.29
C THR A 68 -1.26 11.31 9.77
N ALA A 69 -0.76 10.33 10.52
CA ALA A 69 -1.00 10.21 11.96
C ALA A 69 -0.34 11.35 12.74
N ARG A 70 0.90 11.75 12.38
CA ARG A 70 1.58 12.90 12.99
C ARG A 70 0.80 14.19 12.79
N PHE A 71 0.33 14.46 11.57
CA PHE A 71 -0.52 15.61 11.31
C PHE A 71 -1.81 15.58 12.13
N ALA A 72 -2.48 14.44 12.23
CA ALA A 72 -3.71 14.31 13.02
C ALA A 72 -3.50 14.59 14.52
N VAL A 73 -2.34 14.21 15.08
CA VAL A 73 -1.98 14.54 16.47
C VAL A 73 -1.76 16.04 16.63
N GLU A 74 -1.03 16.68 15.71
CA GLU A 74 -0.76 18.12 15.76
C GLU A 74 -2.02 18.98 15.52
N ALA A 75 -2.91 18.52 14.63
CA ALA A 75 -4.17 19.18 14.30
C ALA A 75 -5.31 18.92 15.28
N SER A 76 -5.07 18.19 16.38
CA SER A 76 -6.10 17.86 17.38
C SER A 76 -6.65 19.09 18.14
N GLY A 77 -6.04 20.27 17.95
CA GLY A 77 -6.41 21.54 18.60
C GLY A 77 -7.49 22.37 17.91
N GLY A 78 -8.03 21.95 16.75
CA GLY A 78 -9.07 22.69 16.04
C GLY A 78 -8.90 22.71 14.52
N PRO A 79 -9.73 23.47 13.79
CA PRO A 79 -9.58 23.61 12.34
C PRO A 79 -8.22 24.25 11.99
N PRO A 80 -7.60 23.87 10.85
CA PRO A 80 -6.32 24.44 10.44
C PRO A 80 -6.42 25.95 10.24
N ASP A 81 -5.49 26.72 10.83
CA ASP A 81 -5.31 28.14 10.53
C ASP A 81 -4.56 28.29 9.20
N PRO A 82 -5.16 28.91 8.16
CA PRO A 82 -4.51 29.07 6.86
C PRO A 82 -3.24 29.93 6.91
N THR A 83 -3.03 30.72 7.96
CA THR A 83 -1.83 31.54 8.14
C THR A 83 -0.70 30.80 8.88
N ARG A 84 -1.04 29.71 9.59
CA ARG A 84 -0.11 28.96 10.45
C ARG A 84 -0.39 27.45 10.41
N LEU A 85 -0.38 26.88 9.22
CA LEU A 85 -0.42 25.43 9.00
C LEU A 85 0.80 24.76 9.64
N HIS A 86 0.61 23.59 10.23
CA HIS A 86 1.67 22.85 10.91
C HIS A 86 2.89 22.60 10.00
N SER A 87 4.09 22.50 10.59
CA SER A 87 5.34 22.29 9.85
C SER A 87 5.36 20.97 9.06
N ILE A 88 4.57 19.98 9.48
CA ILE A 88 4.41 18.69 8.78
C ILE A 88 3.44 18.73 7.59
N THR A 89 2.74 19.86 7.37
CA THR A 89 1.70 19.98 6.32
C THR A 89 2.18 19.56 4.93
N PRO A 90 3.36 19.96 4.43
CA PRO A 90 3.85 19.49 3.13
C PRO A 90 4.01 17.97 3.02
N GLU A 91 4.45 17.30 4.08
CA GLU A 91 4.60 15.84 4.10
C GLU A 91 3.22 15.17 4.15
N PHE A 92 2.34 15.68 5.00
CA PHE A 92 0.96 15.25 5.10
C PHE A 92 0.23 15.33 3.75
N LEU A 93 0.28 16.47 3.05
CA LEU A 93 -0.43 16.66 1.79
C LEU A 93 0.04 15.64 0.73
N ARG A 94 1.36 15.43 0.62
CA ARG A 94 1.95 14.45 -0.29
C ARG A 94 1.55 13.02 0.06
N ALA A 95 1.47 12.68 1.34
CA ALA A 95 1.02 11.37 1.78
C ALA A 95 -0.49 11.17 1.57
N ASN A 96 -1.29 12.17 1.93
CA ASN A 96 -2.74 12.07 1.93
C ASN A 96 -3.30 12.00 0.50
N VAL A 97 -2.71 12.74 -0.46
CA VAL A 97 -3.14 12.62 -1.87
C VAL A 97 -2.96 11.20 -2.43
N GLN A 98 -1.99 10.42 -1.93
CA GLN A 98 -1.82 9.01 -2.31
C GLN A 98 -2.88 8.09 -1.69
N ARG A 99 -3.50 8.49 -0.58
CA ARG A 99 -4.36 7.64 0.25
C ARG A 99 -5.84 7.99 0.17
N ILE A 100 -6.16 9.23 -0.18
CA ILE A 100 -7.51 9.76 -0.27
C ILE A 100 -8.40 8.86 -1.14
N ASP A 101 -9.67 8.74 -0.78
CA ASP A 101 -10.62 7.99 -1.59
C ASP A 101 -10.80 8.59 -2.98
N LEU A 102 -10.83 7.75 -4.01
CA LEU A 102 -11.03 8.20 -5.39
C LEU A 102 -12.39 8.88 -5.58
N LYS A 103 -13.43 8.48 -4.84
CA LYS A 103 -14.75 9.13 -4.88
C LYS A 103 -14.69 10.55 -4.32
N LEU A 104 -13.94 10.76 -3.24
CA LEU A 104 -13.71 12.10 -2.68
C LEU A 104 -12.88 12.94 -3.63
N LEU A 105 -11.79 12.38 -4.17
CA LEU A 105 -10.93 13.10 -5.11
C LEU A 105 -11.67 13.54 -6.38
N ARG A 106 -12.58 12.71 -6.90
CA ARG A 106 -13.41 13.04 -8.08
C ARG A 106 -14.25 14.31 -7.90
N LYS A 107 -14.52 14.75 -6.67
CA LYS A 107 -15.22 16.03 -6.42
C LYS A 107 -14.44 17.25 -6.91
N THR A 108 -13.11 17.12 -7.07
CA THR A 108 -12.24 18.15 -7.63
C THR A 108 -12.18 18.12 -9.17
N GLY A 109 -12.77 17.12 -9.82
CA GLY A 109 -12.60 16.88 -11.25
C GLY A 109 -11.22 16.30 -11.64
N LEU A 110 -10.29 16.14 -10.69
CA LEU A 110 -8.93 15.65 -10.97
C LEU A 110 -8.84 14.13 -10.96
N THR A 111 -7.99 13.60 -11.84
CA THR A 111 -7.49 12.23 -11.72
C THR A 111 -6.44 12.14 -10.60
N ARG A 112 -6.13 10.93 -10.11
CA ARG A 112 -5.08 10.74 -9.09
C ARG A 112 -3.73 11.29 -9.54
N ALA A 113 -3.32 11.01 -10.77
CA ALA A 113 -2.05 11.50 -11.31
C ALA A 113 -2.02 13.04 -11.39
N ALA A 114 -3.12 13.66 -11.85
CA ALA A 114 -3.24 15.11 -11.89
C ALA A 114 -3.23 15.73 -10.49
N ALA A 115 -3.94 15.13 -9.53
CA ALA A 115 -3.99 15.59 -8.15
C ALA A 115 -2.62 15.50 -7.45
N ILE A 116 -1.83 14.45 -7.71
CA ILE A 116 -0.45 14.34 -7.19
C ILE A 116 0.40 15.50 -7.70
N LYS A 117 0.34 15.78 -9.01
CA LYS A 117 1.08 16.89 -9.62
C LYS A 117 0.62 18.25 -9.07
N ALA A 118 -0.70 18.46 -8.98
CA ALA A 118 -1.28 19.67 -8.43
C ALA A 118 -0.88 19.86 -6.96
N THR A 119 -0.94 18.81 -6.14
CA THR A 119 -0.52 18.85 -4.73
C THR A 119 0.95 19.24 -4.60
N ALA A 120 1.83 18.70 -5.44
CA ALA A 120 3.24 19.10 -5.44
C ALA A 120 3.42 20.58 -5.79
N ALA A 121 2.64 21.10 -6.75
CA ALA A 121 2.63 22.52 -7.10
C ALA A 121 2.09 23.41 -5.98
N VAL A 122 0.99 23.00 -5.31
CA VAL A 122 0.43 23.70 -4.15
C VAL A 122 1.45 23.77 -3.02
N VAL A 123 2.08 22.64 -2.69
CA VAL A 123 3.12 22.57 -1.64
C VAL A 123 4.29 23.50 -1.94
N ALA A 124 4.70 23.62 -3.21
CA ALA A 124 5.77 24.53 -3.61
C ALA A 124 5.38 26.03 -3.51
N LYS A 125 4.08 26.35 -3.49
CA LYS A 125 3.57 27.71 -3.33
C LYS A 125 3.36 28.12 -1.86
N LEU A 126 3.36 27.18 -0.92
CA LEU A 126 3.20 27.50 0.50
C LEU A 126 4.37 28.36 0.99
N ILE A 127 4.05 29.38 1.79
CA ILE A 127 5.06 30.29 2.34
C ILE A 127 5.48 29.74 3.70
N ARG A 128 6.80 29.53 3.90
CA ARG A 128 7.31 29.08 5.19
C ARG A 128 7.53 30.27 6.11
N ASN A 129 6.90 30.25 7.29
CA ASN A 129 7.06 31.25 8.34
C ASN A 129 8.39 31.05 9.09
N GLU A 130 8.83 32.06 9.84
CA GLU A 130 10.06 32.01 10.64
C GLU A 130 10.03 30.91 11.73
N ASP A 131 8.85 30.63 12.28
CA ASP A 131 8.62 29.58 13.27
C ASP A 131 8.56 28.16 12.67
N GLY A 132 8.72 28.04 11.35
CA GLY A 132 8.68 26.78 10.61
C GLY A 132 7.29 26.29 10.23
N THR A 133 6.22 27.00 10.60
CA THR A 133 4.86 26.77 10.09
C THR A 133 4.74 27.23 8.62
N TYR A 134 3.59 26.95 8.00
CA TYR A 134 3.31 27.35 6.62
C TYR A 134 2.08 28.24 6.53
N ALA A 135 2.12 29.22 5.65
CA ALA A 135 0.98 30.07 5.30
C ALA A 135 0.52 29.78 3.86
N VAL A 136 -0.80 29.81 3.67
CA VAL A 136 -1.42 29.79 2.34
C VAL A 136 -1.33 31.19 1.74
N PRO A 137 -0.76 31.36 0.53
CA PRO A 137 -0.72 32.66 -0.13
C PRO A 137 -2.14 33.18 -0.44
N VAL A 138 -2.35 34.49 -0.26
CA VAL A 138 -3.64 35.15 -0.58
C VAL A 138 -4.01 34.99 -2.06
N SER A 139 -3.01 34.91 -2.95
CA SER A 139 -3.19 34.78 -4.39
C SER A 139 -3.27 33.33 -4.89
N LEU A 140 -3.53 32.35 -4.01
CA LEU A 140 -3.63 30.96 -4.43
C LEU A 140 -4.90 30.75 -5.29
N PRO A 141 -4.81 30.12 -6.46
CA PRO A 141 -5.98 29.85 -7.31
C PRO A 141 -7.07 29.07 -6.58
N GLN A 142 -8.34 29.30 -6.92
CA GLN A 142 -9.47 28.64 -6.24
C GLN A 142 -9.43 27.11 -6.36
N ASP A 143 -8.98 26.56 -7.49
CA ASP A 143 -8.83 25.11 -7.65
C ASP A 143 -7.77 24.52 -6.71
N ASP A 144 -6.68 25.26 -6.48
CA ASP A 144 -5.62 24.88 -5.55
C ASP A 144 -6.13 24.95 -4.09
N ILE A 145 -6.94 25.96 -3.76
CA ILE A 145 -7.61 26.08 -2.45
C ILE A 145 -8.56 24.90 -2.24
N ASN A 146 -9.41 24.59 -3.22
CA ASN A 146 -10.37 23.49 -3.13
C ASN A 146 -9.67 22.13 -2.93
N LEU A 147 -8.54 21.92 -3.62
CA LEU A 147 -7.71 20.72 -3.43
C LEU A 147 -7.09 20.69 -2.04
N LEU A 148 -6.56 21.83 -1.58
CA LEU A 148 -5.96 21.95 -0.25
C LEU A 148 -6.99 21.65 0.85
N ASP A 149 -8.16 22.27 0.79
CA ASP A 149 -9.27 22.07 1.74
C ASP A 149 -9.73 20.61 1.77
N LEU A 150 -9.86 19.99 0.59
CA LEU A 150 -10.20 18.57 0.51
C LEU A 150 -9.15 17.70 1.21
N LEU A 151 -7.86 17.97 0.97
CA LEU A 151 -6.77 17.18 1.54
C LEU A 151 -6.62 17.42 3.05
N LEU A 152 -6.78 18.65 3.53
CA LEU A 152 -6.72 18.96 4.97
C LEU A 152 -7.94 18.41 5.73
N GLY A 153 -9.12 18.43 5.10
CA GLY A 153 -10.37 17.96 5.70
C GLY A 153 -10.64 16.47 5.56
N SER A 154 -9.78 15.71 4.87
CA SER A 154 -9.98 14.26 4.66
C SER A 154 -8.88 13.43 5.28
N TRP A 155 -9.28 12.35 5.94
CA TRP A 155 -8.37 11.36 6.49
C TRP A 155 -8.74 9.97 5.97
N SER A 156 -7.75 9.24 5.44
CA SER A 156 -7.93 7.87 4.95
C SER A 156 -6.90 6.90 5.54
N ALA A 157 -7.39 6.01 6.39
CA ALA A 157 -6.64 4.84 6.87
C ALA A 157 -6.98 3.62 6.01
N LYS A 158 -6.19 3.36 4.97
CA LYS A 158 -6.31 2.17 4.12
C LYS A 158 -5.11 1.24 4.29
N PRO A 159 -5.31 -0.09 4.26
CA PRO A 159 -4.20 -1.04 4.21
C PRO A 159 -3.45 -0.89 2.87
N ALA A 160 -2.14 -1.20 2.86
CA ALA A 160 -1.32 -1.16 1.65
C ALA A 160 -1.88 -2.07 0.53
N PHE A 161 -2.36 -3.25 0.93
CA PHE A 161 -3.13 -4.16 0.09
C PHE A 161 -4.04 -5.05 0.96
N THR A 162 -5.07 -5.63 0.35
CA THR A 162 -6.00 -6.54 1.00
C THR A 162 -5.63 -7.99 0.70
N GLY A 163 -6.15 -8.94 1.49
CA GLY A 163 -5.99 -10.38 1.17
C GLY A 163 -6.61 -10.76 -0.18
N ALA A 164 -7.72 -10.12 -0.55
CA ALA A 164 -8.34 -10.30 -1.86
C ALA A 164 -7.43 -9.84 -2.99
N ARG A 165 -6.85 -8.63 -2.90
CA ARG A 165 -5.88 -8.11 -3.88
C ARG A 165 -4.67 -9.02 -4.01
N LEU A 166 -4.07 -9.45 -2.89
CA LEU A 166 -2.94 -10.39 -2.91
C LEU A 166 -3.30 -11.69 -3.63
N THR A 167 -4.48 -12.25 -3.35
CA THR A 167 -4.95 -13.49 -3.98
C THR A 167 -5.13 -13.31 -5.49
N GLU A 168 -5.81 -12.23 -5.90
CA GLU A 168 -6.02 -11.90 -7.31
C GLU A 168 -4.70 -11.71 -8.05
N ASP A 169 -3.79 -10.91 -7.48
CA ASP A 169 -2.47 -10.63 -8.04
C ASP A 169 -1.63 -11.92 -8.15
N PHE A 170 -1.71 -12.78 -7.14
CA PHE A 170 -0.99 -14.06 -7.13
C PHE A 170 -1.52 -15.00 -8.21
N LEU A 171 -2.83 -15.14 -8.37
CA LEU A 171 -3.42 -15.97 -9.43
C LEU A 171 -3.13 -15.44 -10.82
N ALA A 172 -3.19 -14.12 -11.00
CA ALA A 172 -2.81 -13.48 -12.24
C ALA A 172 -1.34 -13.77 -12.59
N THR A 173 -0.45 -13.77 -11.59
CA THR A 173 0.97 -14.13 -11.74
C THR A 173 1.16 -15.61 -12.12
N LEU A 174 0.49 -16.54 -11.44
CA LEU A 174 0.56 -17.97 -11.78
C LEU A 174 0.05 -18.23 -13.20
N LYS A 175 -0.99 -17.50 -13.62
CA LYS A 175 -1.59 -17.62 -14.95
C LYS A 175 -0.68 -17.05 -16.04
N SER A 176 -0.07 -15.88 -15.84
CA SER A 176 0.86 -15.30 -16.82
C SER A 176 2.09 -16.18 -17.04
N ASN A 177 2.50 -16.94 -16.02
CA ASN A 177 3.59 -17.90 -16.08
C ASN A 177 3.17 -19.32 -16.52
N GLY A 178 1.90 -19.53 -16.91
CA GLY A 178 1.41 -20.81 -17.42
C GLY A 178 1.35 -21.94 -16.37
N LEU A 179 1.34 -21.61 -15.07
CA LEU A 179 1.26 -22.59 -13.98
C LEU A 179 -0.18 -23.01 -13.64
N ILE A 180 -1.17 -22.21 -14.03
CA ILE A 180 -2.59 -22.47 -13.79
C ILE A 180 -3.40 -22.15 -15.05
N SER A 181 -4.38 -22.99 -15.38
CA SER A 181 -5.31 -22.73 -16.48
C SER A 181 -6.40 -21.72 -16.10
N LYS A 182 -7.20 -21.27 -17.08
CA LYS A 182 -8.33 -20.36 -16.83
C LYS A 182 -9.43 -21.05 -16.02
N GLU A 183 -9.59 -22.35 -16.21
CA GLU A 183 -10.59 -23.20 -15.57
C GLU A 183 -10.21 -23.46 -14.12
N GLU A 184 -8.94 -23.77 -13.89
CA GLU A 184 -8.37 -23.96 -12.56
C GLU A 184 -8.41 -22.69 -11.72
N ALA A 185 -8.18 -21.52 -12.34
CA ALA A 185 -8.24 -20.24 -11.65
C ALA A 185 -9.65 -19.87 -11.13
N LYS A 186 -10.71 -20.53 -11.62
CA LYS A 186 -12.09 -20.35 -11.14
C LYS A 186 -12.39 -21.17 -9.89
N VAL A 187 -11.58 -22.19 -9.58
CA VAL A 187 -11.79 -23.03 -8.40
C VAL A 187 -11.59 -22.15 -7.17
N PRO A 188 -12.62 -21.97 -6.32
CA PRO A 188 -12.46 -21.16 -5.12
C PRO A 188 -11.44 -21.84 -4.23
N PHE A 189 -10.35 -21.13 -3.91
CA PHE A 189 -9.36 -21.53 -2.91
C PHE A 189 -9.99 -21.51 -1.52
N LYS A 190 -10.90 -22.46 -1.24
CA LYS A 190 -11.56 -22.60 0.06
C LYS A 190 -10.53 -22.78 1.17
N HIS A 191 -9.47 -23.55 0.90
CA HIS A 191 -8.35 -23.79 1.82
C HIS A 191 -7.20 -22.79 1.65
N GLY A 192 -6.95 -22.30 0.42
CA GLY A 192 -5.88 -21.32 0.16
C GLY A 192 -6.16 -19.93 0.73
N ARG A 193 -7.41 -19.47 0.80
CA ARG A 193 -7.74 -18.21 1.48
C ARG A 193 -7.48 -18.29 2.99
N ALA A 194 -7.85 -19.41 3.62
CA ALA A 194 -7.53 -19.67 5.03
C ALA A 194 -6.01 -19.75 5.21
N ALA A 195 -5.28 -20.50 4.38
CA ALA A 195 -3.82 -20.62 4.49
C ALA A 195 -3.06 -19.31 4.23
N ILE A 196 -3.52 -18.45 3.30
CA ILE A 196 -2.94 -17.12 3.07
C ILE A 196 -3.23 -16.18 4.26
N CYS A 197 -4.43 -16.26 4.85
CA CYS A 197 -4.79 -15.51 6.06
C CYS A 197 -4.07 -16.04 7.31
N ASP A 198 -3.91 -17.36 7.47
CA ASP A 198 -3.20 -18.00 8.58
C ASP A 198 -1.69 -17.83 8.45
N CYS A 199 -1.15 -17.74 7.24
CA CYS A 199 0.21 -17.25 7.03
C CYS A 199 0.35 -15.83 7.60
N LYS A 200 -0.62 -14.92 7.43
CA LYS A 200 -0.50 -13.62 8.10
C LYS A 200 -0.38 -13.78 9.61
N HIS A 201 -1.19 -14.60 10.26
CA HIS A 201 -1.15 -14.77 11.72
C HIS A 201 0.13 -15.47 12.21
N THR A 202 0.57 -16.52 11.53
CA THR A 202 1.74 -17.32 11.92
C THR A 202 3.04 -16.56 11.68
N TRP A 203 3.13 -15.80 10.59
CA TRP A 203 4.31 -15.01 10.24
C TRP A 203 4.39 -13.69 11.03
N VAL A 204 3.25 -13.07 11.36
CA VAL A 204 3.20 -11.93 12.31
C VAL A 204 3.63 -12.39 13.71
N ARG A 205 3.16 -13.56 14.19
CA ARG A 205 3.61 -14.11 15.48
C ARG A 205 5.11 -14.39 15.51
N ARG A 206 5.69 -15.00 14.47
CA ARG A 206 7.15 -15.24 14.41
C ARG A 206 7.97 -13.94 14.35
N SER A 207 7.47 -12.91 13.67
CA SER A 207 8.16 -11.61 13.60
C SER A 207 8.16 -10.86 14.95
N TYR A 208 7.12 -11.02 15.76
CA TYR A 208 7.02 -10.39 17.09
C TYR A 208 7.88 -11.09 18.15
N VAL A 209 7.97 -12.43 18.11
CA VAL A 209 8.77 -13.18 19.09
C VAL A 209 10.28 -12.92 18.91
N GLY A 210 10.75 -12.66 17.69
CA GLY A 210 12.14 -12.27 17.43
C GLY A 210 12.52 -10.86 17.87
N TRP A 211 11.55 -10.02 18.27
CA TRP A 211 11.80 -8.65 18.75
C TRP A 211 12.04 -8.57 20.27
N HIS A 212 11.72 -9.64 21.02
CA HIS A 212 11.91 -9.70 22.47
C HIS A 212 13.09 -10.62 22.89
N SER A 213 14.00 -10.93 21.96
CA SER A 213 15.11 -11.86 22.23
C SER A 213 16.50 -11.30 21.84
N ASN A 214 16.64 -9.98 21.73
CA ASN A 214 17.94 -9.30 21.68
C ASN A 214 17.96 -8.15 22.68
#